data_AF-A0A1H3QTK4-F1
#
_entry.id   AF-A0A1H3QTK4-F1
#
_cell.length_a   1.000
_cell.length_b   1.000
_cell.length_c   1.000
_cell.angle_alpha   90.00
_cell.angle_beta   90.00
_cell.angle_gamma   90.00
#
_symmetry.space_group_name_H-M   'P 1'
#
loop_
_entity.id
_entity.type
_entity.pdbx_description
1 polymer ?
#
loop_
_entity_poly.entity_id
_entity_poly.type
_entity_poly.pdbx_seq_one_letter_code
_entity_poly.pdbx_strand_id
1 'polypeptide(L)'
;MSNQLAHSLLATLHACHFEVEDHAIWLGMAYDFGGESQQRTYLETSRVDDELRAEIRSTLEVDHGSGVDQAFSIRLLLYFDPANARVESFIEAHLGVAIGDYQPGTHVLYQHRTENLDPEGALRAAREHVQALVEIDDYPETLGLSRR
;
A
#
# COMPACT_ATOMS: atom_id res chain seq x y z
N MET A 1 4.72 15.30 20.70
CA MET A 1 4.51 13.84 20.78
C MET A 1 5.19 13.32 22.04
N SER A 2 4.50 12.52 22.88
CA SER A 2 5.14 11.89 24.04
C SER A 2 6.15 10.82 23.58
N ASN A 3 7.14 10.49 24.42
CA ASN A 3 8.15 9.47 24.07
C ASN A 3 7.51 8.08 23.85
N GLN A 4 6.44 7.78 24.58
CA GLN A 4 5.65 6.56 24.39
C GLN A 4 4.96 6.49 23.03
N LEU A 5 4.33 7.59 22.58
CA LEU A 5 3.65 7.63 21.29
C LEU A 5 4.63 7.50 20.11
N ALA A 6 5.85 8.04 20.23
CA ALA A 6 6.90 7.85 19.22
C ALA A 6 7.32 6.39 19.07
N HIS A 7 7.49 5.67 20.19
CA HIS A 7 7.79 4.23 20.15
C HIS A 7 6.63 3.43 19.55
N SER A 8 5.39 3.74 19.95
CA SER A 8 4.20 3.09 19.38
C SER A 8 4.08 3.33 17.87
N LEU A 9 4.29 4.57 17.42
CA LEU A 9 4.28 4.89 15.99
C LEU A 9 5.32 4.06 15.22
N LEU A 10 6.56 4.06 15.69
CA LEU A 10 7.64 3.32 15.01
C LEU A 10 7.34 1.81 14.98
N ALA A 11 6.91 1.23 16.10
CA ALA A 11 6.54 -0.18 16.17
C ALA A 11 5.37 -0.52 15.22
N THR A 12 4.33 0.31 15.20
CA THR A 12 3.18 0.13 14.30
C THR A 12 3.59 0.24 12.83
N LEU A 13 4.38 1.26 12.46
CA LEU A 13 4.85 1.43 11.08
C LEU A 13 5.71 0.24 10.63
N HIS A 14 6.62 -0.25 11.46
CA HIS A 14 7.41 -1.44 11.14
C HIS A 14 6.53 -2.68 10.97
N ALA A 15 5.57 -2.92 11.88
CA ALA A 15 4.66 -4.07 11.76
C ALA A 15 3.81 -4.01 10.48
N CYS A 16 3.24 -2.84 10.17
CA CYS A 16 2.50 -2.63 8.92
C CYS A 16 3.39 -2.82 7.69
N HIS A 17 4.63 -2.33 7.72
CA HIS A 17 5.57 -2.48 6.61
C HIS A 17 5.85 -3.95 6.32
N PHE A 18 6.17 -4.74 7.33
CA PHE A 18 6.43 -6.18 7.16
C PHE A 18 5.22 -6.93 6.62
N GLU A 19 4.01 -6.64 7.09
CA GLU A 19 2.81 -7.33 6.62
C GLU A 19 2.43 -6.97 5.18
N VAL A 20 2.57 -5.69 4.81
CA VAL A 20 2.37 -5.26 3.42
C VAL A 20 3.42 -5.87 2.50
N GLU A 21 4.68 -5.95 2.95
CA GLU A 21 5.76 -6.60 2.22
C GLU A 21 5.51 -8.10 2.00
N ASP A 22 5.18 -8.82 3.08
CA ASP A 22 4.93 -10.27 3.04
C ASP A 22 3.72 -10.60 2.15
N HIS A 23 2.66 -9.80 2.24
CA HIS A 23 1.51 -9.98 1.37
C HIS A 23 1.84 -9.70 -0.11
N ALA A 24 2.62 -8.66 -0.41
CA ALA A 24 3.07 -8.40 -1.78
C ALA A 24 3.98 -9.53 -2.31
N ILE A 25 4.87 -10.09 -1.48
CA ILE A 25 5.66 -11.29 -1.83
C ILE A 25 4.71 -12.44 -2.19
N TRP A 26 3.71 -12.70 -1.36
CA TRP A 26 2.73 -13.75 -1.60
C TRP A 26 1.99 -13.55 -2.92
N LEU A 27 1.51 -12.34 -3.21
CA LEU A 27 0.85 -12.01 -4.47
C LEU A 27 1.78 -12.27 -5.66
N GLY A 28 3.05 -11.83 -5.59
CA GLY A 28 4.04 -12.03 -6.66
C GLY A 28 4.40 -13.51 -6.90
N MET A 29 4.22 -14.37 -5.89
CA MET A 29 4.33 -15.83 -6.04
C MET A 29 3.05 -16.45 -6.60
N ALA A 30 1.89 -15.97 -6.17
CA ALA A 30 0.59 -16.58 -6.47
C ALA A 30 0.06 -16.23 -7.86
N TYR A 31 0.38 -15.04 -8.39
CA TYR A 31 -0.15 -14.51 -9.64
C TYR A 31 0.93 -14.25 -10.67
N ASP A 32 0.56 -14.36 -11.94
CA ASP A 32 1.44 -13.98 -13.03
C ASP A 32 1.24 -12.52 -13.44
N PHE A 33 2.09 -11.65 -12.92
CA PHE A 33 2.17 -10.25 -13.33
C PHE A 33 2.93 -10.05 -14.65
N GLY A 34 3.48 -11.12 -15.25
CA GLY A 34 4.31 -11.08 -16.45
C GLY A 34 5.80 -10.85 -16.17
N GLY A 35 6.67 -11.40 -17.02
CA GLY A 35 8.12 -11.19 -16.99
C GLY A 35 8.82 -11.53 -15.66
N GLU A 36 10.06 -11.04 -15.49
CA GLU A 36 10.74 -11.02 -14.19
C GLU A 36 10.24 -9.82 -13.36
N SER A 37 9.02 -9.93 -12.82
CA SER A 37 8.47 -8.93 -11.92
C SER A 37 9.39 -8.71 -10.72
N GLN A 38 9.72 -7.46 -10.41
CA GLN A 38 10.51 -7.08 -9.26
C GLN A 38 9.60 -6.49 -8.19
N GLN A 39 9.75 -6.95 -6.95
CA GLN A 39 9.12 -6.31 -5.82
C GLN A 39 9.99 -5.17 -5.29
N ARG A 40 9.34 -4.07 -4.95
CA ARG A 40 9.95 -2.92 -4.29
C ARG A 40 9.09 -2.44 -3.14
N THR A 41 9.64 -2.46 -1.94
CA THR A 41 8.94 -2.03 -0.72
C THR A 41 9.65 -0.84 -0.09
N TYR A 42 8.86 0.13 0.38
CA TYR A 42 9.34 1.37 0.98
C TYR A 42 8.51 1.73 2.20
N LEU A 43 9.19 2.25 3.22
CA LEU A 43 8.63 3.04 4.29
C LEU A 43 9.24 4.44 4.20
N GLU A 44 8.42 5.42 3.85
CA GLU A 44 8.84 6.81 3.75
C GLU A 44 8.15 7.66 4.81
N THR A 45 8.87 8.64 5.33
CA THR A 45 8.28 9.65 6.21
C THR A 45 8.64 11.03 5.69
N SER A 46 7.67 11.94 5.74
CA SER A 46 7.88 13.32 5.35
C SER A 46 7.11 14.24 6.27
N ARG A 47 7.52 15.50 6.29
CA ARG A 47 6.82 16.55 7.01
C ARG A 47 6.48 17.66 6.02
N VAL A 48 5.20 17.99 5.93
CA VAL A 48 4.71 19.12 5.14
C VAL A 48 4.06 20.08 6.11
N ASP A 49 4.68 21.24 6.31
CA ASP A 49 4.32 22.20 7.35
C ASP A 49 4.26 21.53 8.74
N ASP A 50 3.07 21.46 9.34
CA ASP A 50 2.83 20.85 10.65
C ASP A 50 2.23 19.44 10.58
N GLU A 51 2.06 18.88 9.38
CA GLU A 51 1.57 17.51 9.18
C GLU A 51 2.73 16.54 8.99
N LEU A 52 2.81 15.52 9.85
CA LEU A 52 3.68 14.36 9.65
C LEU A 52 2.95 13.35 8.77
N ARG A 53 3.64 12.87 7.73
CA ARG A 53 3.16 11.84 6.83
C ARG A 53 4.07 10.62 6.91
N ALA A 54 3.47 9.44 6.97
CA ALA A 54 4.15 8.18 6.79
C ALA A 54 3.46 7.40 5.67
N GLU A 55 4.24 6.87 4.73
CA GLU A 55 3.75 6.02 3.67
C GLU A 55 4.47 4.68 3.71
N ILE A 56 3.70 3.61 3.67
CA ILE A 56 4.17 2.26 3.40
C ILE A 56 3.65 1.89 2.02
N ARG A 57 4.55 1.45 1.16
CA ARG A 57 4.20 1.02 -0.20
C ARG A 57 4.98 -0.24 -0.55
N SER A 58 4.30 -1.26 -1.04
CA SER A 58 4.94 -2.37 -1.74
C SER A 58 4.37 -2.45 -3.15
N THR A 59 5.26 -2.49 -4.13
CA THR A 59 4.90 -2.54 -5.56
C THR A 59 5.55 -3.75 -6.22
N LEU A 60 4.77 -4.51 -6.97
CA LEU A 60 5.23 -5.48 -7.94
C LEU A 60 5.31 -4.79 -9.29
N GLU A 61 6.52 -4.62 -9.83
CA GLU A 61 6.78 -3.88 -11.08
C GLU A 61 7.32 -4.82 -12.14
N VAL A 62 6.82 -4.69 -13.37
CA VAL A 62 7.41 -5.31 -14.57
C VAL A 62 8.08 -4.21 -15.37
N ASP A 63 9.40 -4.29 -15.46
CA ASP A 63 10.23 -3.37 -16.24
C ASP A 63 10.69 -4.07 -17.53
N HIS A 64 10.40 -3.46 -18.67
CA HIS A 64 10.85 -3.94 -19.98
C HIS A 64 12.07 -3.15 -20.51
N GLY A 65 12.88 -2.60 -19.61
CA GLY A 65 14.14 -1.92 -19.90
C GLY A 65 14.00 -0.49 -20.44
N SER A 66 12.78 -0.02 -20.68
CA SER A 66 12.47 1.36 -21.07
C SER A 66 11.65 2.14 -20.03
N GLY A 67 11.34 1.49 -18.89
CA GLY A 67 10.49 2.02 -17.84
C GLY A 67 9.56 0.93 -17.27
N VAL A 68 8.87 1.28 -16.19
CA VAL A 68 7.83 0.43 -15.59
C VAL A 68 6.65 0.36 -16.55
N ASP A 69 6.43 -0.81 -17.15
CA ASP A 69 5.32 -1.05 -18.07
C ASP A 69 4.05 -1.40 -17.28
N GLN A 70 4.19 -2.17 -16.20
CA GLN A 70 3.08 -2.58 -15.36
C GLN A 70 3.49 -2.54 -13.90
N ALA A 71 2.58 -2.10 -13.04
CA ALA A 71 2.80 -2.08 -11.60
C ALA A 71 1.52 -2.42 -10.85
N PHE A 72 1.67 -3.17 -9.76
CA PHE A 72 0.62 -3.42 -8.78
C PHE A 72 1.11 -2.98 -7.41
N SER A 73 0.43 -2.02 -6.80
CA SER A 73 0.86 -1.38 -5.55
C SER A 73 -0.16 -1.57 -4.45
N ILE A 74 0.34 -1.94 -3.27
CA ILE A 74 -0.38 -1.89 -1.99
C ILE A 74 0.18 -0.71 -1.20
N ARG A 75 -0.68 0.19 -0.73
CA ARG A 75 -0.28 1.42 -0.06
C ARG A 75 -1.04 1.64 1.22
N LEU A 76 -0.35 2.14 2.23
CA LEU A 76 -0.91 2.66 3.47
C LEU A 76 -0.30 4.04 3.74
N LEU A 77 -1.15 5.04 3.94
CA LEU A 77 -0.74 6.39 4.28
C LEU A 77 -1.31 6.78 5.63
N LEU A 78 -0.45 7.30 6.50
CA LEU A 78 -0.83 7.87 7.78
C LEU A 78 -0.49 9.36 7.75
N TYR A 79 -1.43 10.17 8.19
CA TYR A 79 -1.29 11.61 8.30
C TYR A 79 -1.58 11.99 9.75
N PHE A 80 -0.66 12.72 10.36
CA PHE A 80 -0.81 13.24 11.71
C PHE A 80 -0.66 14.75 11.67
N ASP A 81 -1.76 15.44 11.92
CA ASP A 81 -1.76 16.86 12.25
C ASP A 81 -1.94 17.07 13.77
N PRO A 82 -1.70 18.28 14.31
CA PRO A 82 -1.79 18.53 15.75
C PRO A 82 -3.17 18.29 16.39
N ALA A 83 -4.24 18.28 15.61
CA ALA A 83 -5.63 18.21 16.06
C ALA A 83 -6.39 16.97 15.53
N ASN A 84 -5.86 16.30 14.52
CA ASN A 84 -6.52 15.25 13.77
C ASN A 84 -5.48 14.34 13.11
N ALA A 85 -5.80 13.06 13.02
CA ALA A 85 -5.06 12.09 12.25
C ALA A 85 -6.01 11.37 11.27
N ARG A 86 -5.47 10.95 10.13
CA ARG A 86 -6.18 10.11 9.18
C ARG A 86 -5.30 8.99 8.64
N VAL A 87 -5.94 7.90 8.27
CA VAL A 87 -5.33 6.74 7.66
C VAL A 87 -6.03 6.46 6.34
N GLU A 88 -5.26 6.23 5.29
CA GLU A 88 -5.75 5.86 3.97
C GLU A 88 -5.03 4.60 3.50
N SER A 89 -5.76 3.70 2.85
CA SER A 89 -5.19 2.50 2.22
C SER A 89 -5.67 2.38 0.78
N PHE A 90 -4.80 1.87 -0.08
CA PHE A 90 -5.06 1.75 -1.51
C PHE A 90 -4.51 0.44 -2.06
N ILE A 91 -5.21 -0.07 -3.06
CA ILE A 91 -4.64 -1.01 -4.03
C ILE A 91 -4.80 -0.37 -5.40
N GLU A 92 -3.67 -0.20 -6.08
CA GLU A 92 -3.58 0.50 -7.35
C GLU A 92 -2.86 -0.38 -8.36
N ALA A 93 -3.31 -0.32 -9.62
CA ALA A 93 -2.66 -0.97 -10.73
C ALA A 93 -2.35 0.05 -11.81
N HIS A 94 -1.10 0.12 -12.24
CA HIS A 94 -0.70 0.82 -13.45
C HIS A 94 -0.51 -0.18 -14.57
N LEU A 95 -1.23 0.01 -15.68
CA LEU A 95 -1.20 -0.88 -16.83
C LEU A 95 -0.70 -0.13 -18.06
N GLY A 96 0.40 -0.59 -18.65
CA GLY A 96 0.90 -0.08 -19.94
C GLY A 96 0.12 -0.61 -21.15
N VAL A 97 -0.57 -1.75 -20.97
CA VAL A 97 -1.41 -2.40 -21.98
C VAL A 97 -2.79 -2.74 -21.40
N ALA A 98 -3.76 -3.05 -22.25
CA ALA A 98 -5.05 -3.52 -21.78
C ALA A 98 -4.94 -4.94 -21.18
N ILE A 99 -5.53 -5.15 -20.00
CA ILE A 99 -5.59 -6.46 -19.32
C ILE A 99 -7.02 -6.66 -18.84
N GLY A 100 -7.63 -7.80 -19.19
CA GLY A 100 -9.04 -8.05 -18.93
C GLY A 100 -9.92 -6.91 -19.49
N ASP A 101 -10.73 -6.31 -18.61
CA ASP A 101 -11.60 -5.18 -18.95
C ASP A 101 -10.92 -3.81 -18.76
N TYR A 102 -9.69 -3.77 -18.23
CA TYR A 102 -8.99 -2.53 -17.91
C TYR A 102 -8.14 -2.06 -19.09
N GLN A 103 -8.29 -0.78 -19.44
CA GLN A 103 -7.48 -0.11 -20.46
C GLN A 103 -6.14 0.38 -19.87
N PRO A 104 -5.15 0.76 -20.71
CA PRO A 104 -3.92 1.36 -20.20
C PRO A 104 -4.18 2.58 -19.31
N GLY A 105 -3.42 2.70 -18.22
CA GLY A 105 -3.55 3.78 -17.23
C GLY A 105 -3.44 3.29 -15.79
N THR A 106 -3.65 4.22 -14.85
CA THR A 106 -3.68 3.92 -13.41
C THR A 106 -5.11 3.72 -12.95
N HIS A 107 -5.35 2.61 -12.26
CA HIS A 107 -6.64 2.20 -11.75
C HIS A 107 -6.55 1.99 -10.24
N VAL A 108 -7.52 2.54 -9.51
CA VAL A 108 -7.67 2.31 -8.08
C VAL A 108 -8.68 1.17 -7.90
N LEU A 109 -8.20 0.03 -7.42
CA LEU A 109 -9.01 -1.18 -7.22
C LEU A 109 -9.64 -1.20 -5.83
N TYR A 110 -8.97 -0.58 -4.88
CA TYR A 110 -9.44 -0.42 -3.52
C TYR A 110 -9.00 0.91 -2.98
N GLN A 111 -9.89 1.56 -2.23
CA GLN A 111 -9.58 2.73 -1.43
C GLN A 111 -10.40 2.70 -0.15
N HIS A 112 -9.74 2.89 0.98
CA HIS A 112 -10.41 3.10 2.24
C HIS A 112 -9.74 4.23 3.03
N ARG A 113 -10.56 5.01 3.73
CA ARG A 113 -10.13 6.17 4.51
C ARG A 113 -10.86 6.21 5.83
N THR A 114 -10.10 6.42 6.90
CA THR A 114 -10.59 6.71 8.24
C THR A 114 -9.98 8.03 8.71
N GLU A 115 -10.79 8.94 9.23
CA GLU A 115 -10.40 10.31 9.58
C GLU A 115 -11.01 10.75 10.92
N ASN A 116 -10.64 11.94 11.40
CA ASN A 116 -11.08 12.48 12.69
C ASN A 116 -10.61 11.60 13.86
N LEU A 117 -9.39 11.07 13.73
CA LEU A 117 -8.77 10.20 14.73
C LEU A 117 -7.85 11.01 15.63
N ASP A 118 -7.71 10.57 16.87
CA ASP A 118 -6.55 10.92 17.67
C ASP A 118 -5.33 10.06 17.24
N PRO A 119 -4.11 10.38 17.71
CA PRO A 119 -2.93 9.62 17.29
C PRO A 119 -3.00 8.12 17.59
N GLU A 120 -3.55 7.71 18.74
CA GLU A 120 -3.66 6.30 19.09
C GLU A 120 -4.69 5.57 18.22
N GLY A 121 -5.82 6.22 17.94
CA GLY A 121 -6.85 5.77 17.02
C GLY A 121 -6.31 5.58 15.61
N ALA A 122 -5.44 6.48 15.13
CA ALA A 122 -4.77 6.33 13.84
C ALA A 122 -3.81 5.13 13.80
N LEU A 123 -3.06 4.86 14.88
CA LEU A 123 -2.22 3.67 14.94
C LEU A 123 -3.04 2.38 14.92
N ARG A 124 -4.18 2.34 15.62
CA ARG A 124 -5.10 1.20 15.57
C ARG A 124 -5.73 1.04 14.19
N ALA A 125 -6.24 2.12 13.61
CA ALA A 125 -6.82 2.11 12.26
C ALA A 125 -5.79 1.66 11.20
N ALA A 126 -4.52 2.06 11.32
CA ALA A 126 -3.46 1.59 10.43
C ALA A 126 -3.33 0.06 10.41
N ARG A 127 -3.46 -0.59 11.57
CA ARG A 127 -3.45 -2.07 11.68
C ARG A 127 -4.69 -2.69 11.06
N GLU A 128 -5.86 -2.12 11.31
CA GLU A 128 -7.13 -2.57 10.73
C GLU A 128 -7.15 -2.43 9.20
N HIS A 129 -6.62 -1.32 8.68
CA HIS A 129 -6.47 -1.10 7.24
C HIS A 129 -5.52 -2.13 6.61
N VAL A 130 -4.37 -2.43 7.23
CA VAL A 130 -3.46 -3.46 6.72
C VAL A 130 -4.11 -4.83 6.75
N GLN A 131 -4.80 -5.17 7.84
CA GLN A 131 -5.54 -6.43 7.93
C GLN A 131 -6.58 -6.56 6.80
N ALA A 132 -7.33 -5.49 6.52
CA ALA A 132 -8.28 -5.48 5.41
C ALA A 132 -7.61 -5.60 4.04
N LEU A 133 -6.42 -5.01 3.85
CA LEU A 133 -5.65 -5.15 2.61
C LEU A 133 -5.20 -6.60 2.38
N VAL A 134 -4.73 -7.29 3.42
CA VAL A 134 -4.21 -8.67 3.29
C VAL A 134 -5.30 -9.74 3.25
N GLU A 135 -6.50 -9.44 3.75
CA GLU A 135 -7.66 -10.37 3.72
C GLU A 135 -8.37 -10.39 2.36
N ILE A 136 -8.16 -9.38 1.50
CA ILE A 136 -8.80 -9.33 0.18
C ILE A 136 -7.79 -9.83 -0.88
N ASP A 137 -7.94 -11.08 -1.28
CA ASP A 137 -6.97 -11.83 -2.09
C ASP A 137 -7.23 -11.78 -3.62
N ASP A 138 -8.34 -11.18 -4.05
CA ASP A 138 -8.84 -11.32 -5.42
C ASP A 138 -8.53 -10.14 -6.34
N TYR A 139 -7.88 -9.06 -5.88
CA TYR A 139 -7.63 -7.89 -6.74
C TYR A 139 -6.82 -8.19 -8.01
N PRO A 140 -5.77 -9.04 -7.99
CA PRO A 140 -5.13 -9.49 -9.22
C PRO A 140 -6.10 -10.20 -10.18
N GLU A 141 -7.03 -11.01 -9.67
CA GLU A 141 -8.05 -11.67 -10.50
C GLU A 141 -9.03 -10.67 -11.10
N THR A 142 -9.40 -9.63 -10.35
CA THR A 142 -10.25 -8.55 -10.89
C THR A 142 -9.61 -7.83 -12.06
N LEU A 143 -8.27 -7.73 -12.10
CA LEU A 143 -7.53 -7.20 -13.24
C LEU A 143 -7.44 -8.18 -14.43
N GLY A 144 -7.88 -9.42 -14.24
CA GLY A 144 -7.74 -10.50 -15.22
C GLY A 144 -6.40 -11.23 -15.18
N LEU A 145 -5.63 -11.08 -14.10
CA LEU A 145 -4.39 -11.84 -13.91
C LEU A 145 -4.71 -13.29 -13.53
N SER A 146 -3.93 -14.22 -14.07
CA SER A 146 -4.08 -15.65 -13.78
C SER A 146 -3.22 -16.03 -12.57
N ARG A 147 -3.74 -16.95 -11.74
CA ARG A 147 -2.91 -17.65 -10.75
C ARG A 147 -1.88 -18.54 -11.45
N ARG A 148 -0.72 -18.71 -10.82
CA ARG A 148 0.36 -19.62 -11.26
C ARG A 148 0.13 -21.07 -10.83
#